data_AF-A0A9D7FIJ7-F1
#
_entry.id   AF-A0A9D7FIJ7-F1
#
_cell.length_a   1.000
_cell.length_b   1.000
_cell.length_c   1.000
_cell.angle_alpha   90.00
_cell.angle_beta   90.00
_cell.angle_gamma   90.00
#
_symmetry.space_group_name_H-M   'P 1'
#
loop_
_entity.id
_entity.type
_entity.pdbx_description
1 polymer ?
#
loop_
_entity_poly.entity_id
_entity_poly.type
_entity_poly.pdbx_seq_one_letter_code
_entity_poly.pdbx_strand_id
1 'polypeptide(L)'
;MVELNSDRLTESYLNFIAIKESLAYVQKESFRRNDDAFLNTIGFPYVNQSIKDRKSFVNSKMEEMVNSMDELIVLGLVSDFEKIVFDRLENASGEISKIVKEKYKGVPFNKFSLDFVKTAKEIDKLSVIKSIISPKLPAELVEKFAEVVEFRNRLAHGKRFGKQSMLTYDEIAQTLDDVLNFI
;
A
#
# COMPACT_ATOMS: atom_id res chain seq x y z
N MET A 1 10.16 14.63 0.92
CA MET A 1 9.83 13.64 -0.13
C MET A 1 10.69 12.43 0.17
N VAL A 2 10.08 11.28 0.41
CA VAL A 2 10.81 10.06 0.74
C VAL A 2 11.52 9.54 -0.51
N GLU A 3 12.78 9.16 -0.40
CA GLU A 3 13.56 8.61 -1.52
C GLU A 3 13.55 7.08 -1.38
N LEU A 4 12.75 6.42 -2.23
CA LEU A 4 12.56 4.97 -2.21
C LEU A 4 13.45 4.31 -3.26
N ASN A 5 13.99 3.13 -2.96
CA ASN A 5 14.88 2.37 -3.83
C ASN A 5 14.12 1.58 -4.91
N SER A 6 12.86 1.23 -4.66
CA SER A 6 12.01 0.53 -5.63
C SER A 6 11.30 1.49 -6.58
N ASP A 7 11.61 1.43 -7.88
CA ASP A 7 10.94 2.24 -8.92
C ASP A 7 9.41 2.08 -8.89
N ARG A 8 8.93 0.85 -8.73
CA ARG A 8 7.49 0.55 -8.70
C ARG A 8 6.81 1.09 -7.44
N LEU A 9 7.47 1.00 -6.29
CA LEU A 9 6.92 1.53 -5.04
C LEU A 9 6.95 3.07 -5.05
N THR A 10 8.00 3.65 -5.65
CA THR A 10 8.13 5.09 -5.91
C THR A 10 6.99 5.61 -6.78
N GLU A 11 6.73 4.96 -7.92
CA GLU A 11 5.66 5.36 -8.83
C GLU A 11 4.29 5.34 -8.12
N SER A 12 3.98 4.26 -7.41
CA SER A 12 2.73 4.17 -6.65
C SER A 12 2.62 5.25 -5.58
N TYR A 13 3.68 5.46 -4.79
CA TYR A 13 3.72 6.52 -3.79
C TYR A 13 3.50 7.91 -4.39
N LEU A 14 4.19 8.25 -5.49
CA LEU A 14 4.04 9.54 -6.17
C LEU A 14 2.63 9.74 -6.75
N ASN A 15 2.05 8.70 -7.35
CA ASN A 15 0.67 8.74 -7.83
C ASN A 15 -0.31 9.04 -6.70
N PHE A 16 -0.12 8.41 -5.53
CA PHE A 16 -0.95 8.66 -4.35
C PHE A 16 -0.81 10.09 -3.80
N ILE A 17 0.42 10.62 -3.76
CA ILE A 17 0.66 12.03 -3.39
C ILE A 17 -0.05 12.97 -4.37
N ALA A 18 0.08 12.74 -5.67
CA ALA A 18 -0.56 13.56 -6.69
C ALA A 18 -2.10 13.62 -6.55
N ILE A 19 -2.74 12.49 -6.22
CA ILE A 19 -4.18 12.45 -5.96
C ILE A 19 -4.54 13.27 -4.71
N LYS A 20 -3.74 13.15 -3.63
CA LYS A 20 -3.96 13.91 -2.38
C LYS A 20 -3.79 15.41 -2.58
N GLU A 21 -2.76 15.83 -3.31
CA GLU A 21 -2.55 17.23 -3.68
C GLU A 21 -3.67 17.76 -4.57
N SER A 22 -4.17 16.95 -5.51
CA SER A 22 -5.31 17.31 -6.35
C SER A 22 -6.58 17.54 -5.53
N LEU A 23 -6.87 16.69 -4.55
CA LEU A 23 -8.01 16.90 -3.66
C LEU A 23 -7.85 18.14 -2.78
N ALA A 24 -6.66 18.37 -2.21
CA ALA A 24 -6.38 19.55 -1.41
C ALA A 24 -6.53 20.83 -2.25
N TYR A 25 -6.09 20.80 -3.51
CA TYR A 25 -6.28 21.88 -4.47
C TYR A 25 -7.76 22.14 -4.75
N VAL A 26 -8.54 21.09 -5.06
CA VAL A 26 -9.99 21.20 -5.30
C VAL A 26 -10.70 21.77 -4.08
N GLN A 27 -10.35 21.31 -2.88
CA GLN A 27 -10.91 21.83 -1.63
C GLN A 27 -10.61 23.32 -1.48
N LYS A 28 -9.34 23.73 -1.64
CA LYS A 28 -8.92 25.13 -1.53
C LYS A 28 -9.62 26.02 -2.56
N GLU A 29 -9.70 25.59 -3.81
CA GLU A 29 -10.34 26.37 -4.87
C GLU A 29 -11.86 26.44 -4.67
N SER A 30 -12.51 25.38 -4.19
CA SER A 30 -13.94 25.41 -3.84
C SER A 30 -14.26 26.38 -2.69
N PHE A 31 -13.30 26.67 -1.81
CA PHE A 31 -13.43 27.70 -0.77
C PHE A 31 -13.17 29.11 -1.25
N ARG A 32 -12.28 29.26 -2.25
CA ARG A 32 -11.83 30.55 -2.77
C ARG A 32 -12.74 31.09 -3.86
N ARG A 33 -13.28 30.21 -4.70
CA ARG A 33 -14.09 30.57 -5.85
C ARG A 33 -15.56 30.61 -5.51
N ASN A 34 -16.20 31.70 -5.93
CA ASN A 34 -17.64 31.86 -5.91
C ASN A 34 -18.25 31.67 -7.31
N ASP A 35 -17.45 31.27 -8.31
CA ASP A 35 -17.92 31.07 -9.67
C ASP A 35 -18.42 29.63 -9.89
N ASP A 36 -19.63 29.52 -10.42
CA ASP A 36 -20.27 28.23 -10.68
C ASP A 36 -19.61 27.49 -11.86
N ALA A 37 -18.80 28.19 -12.67
CA ALA A 37 -18.09 27.62 -13.82
C ALA A 37 -17.02 26.57 -13.42
N PHE A 38 -16.18 26.88 -12.43
CA PHE A 38 -15.19 25.91 -11.93
C PHE A 38 -15.87 24.70 -11.28
N LEU A 39 -16.88 24.95 -10.44
CA LEU A 39 -17.63 23.91 -9.75
C LEU A 39 -18.38 22.99 -10.71
N ASN A 40 -18.96 23.53 -11.79
CA ASN A 40 -19.56 22.73 -12.86
C ASN A 40 -18.52 21.88 -13.60
N THR A 41 -17.33 22.41 -13.85
CA THR A 41 -16.26 21.70 -14.57
C THR A 41 -15.80 20.46 -13.81
N ILE A 42 -15.75 20.53 -12.48
CA ILE A 42 -15.38 19.39 -11.63
C ILE A 42 -16.59 18.51 -11.23
N GLY A 43 -17.79 18.78 -11.77
CA GLY A 43 -19.00 18.01 -11.47
C GLY A 43 -19.49 18.15 -10.02
N PHE A 44 -19.26 19.29 -9.38
CA PHE A 44 -19.63 19.49 -7.98
C PHE A 44 -21.16 19.47 -7.79
N PRO A 45 -21.73 18.68 -6.87
CA PRO A 45 -23.19 18.46 -6.82
C PRO A 45 -24.00 19.64 -6.26
N TYR A 46 -23.36 20.67 -5.68
CA TYR A 46 -24.02 21.79 -4.99
C TYR A 46 -23.78 23.15 -5.67
N VAL A 47 -23.64 23.18 -6.99
CA VAL A 47 -23.30 24.38 -7.78
C VAL A 47 -24.32 25.53 -7.64
N ASN A 48 -25.53 25.30 -7.13
CA ASN A 48 -26.55 26.37 -6.97
C ASN A 48 -26.87 26.72 -5.51
N GLN A 49 -26.06 26.25 -4.56
CA GLN A 49 -26.33 26.41 -3.13
C GLN A 49 -25.62 27.63 -2.56
N SER A 50 -26.00 28.06 -1.35
CA SER A 50 -25.33 29.19 -0.69
C SER A 50 -23.85 28.86 -0.43
N ILE A 51 -22.98 29.88 -0.39
CA ILE A 51 -21.56 29.69 -0.07
C ILE A 51 -21.40 28.93 1.26
N LYS A 52 -22.23 29.24 2.26
CA LYS A 52 -22.20 28.57 3.56
C LYS A 52 -22.45 27.06 3.44
N ASP A 53 -23.46 26.66 2.67
CA ASP A 53 -23.83 25.25 2.51
C ASP A 53 -22.79 24.49 1.67
N ARG A 54 -22.26 25.13 0.62
CA ARG A 54 -21.12 24.60 -0.15
C ARG A 54 -19.92 24.34 0.75
N LYS A 55 -19.54 25.31 1.60
CA LYS A 55 -18.41 25.16 2.51
C LYS A 55 -18.63 24.07 3.55
N SER A 56 -19.85 23.96 4.08
CA SER A 56 -20.21 22.90 5.02
C SER A 56 -20.12 21.51 4.38
N PHE A 57 -20.62 21.36 3.15
CA PHE A 57 -20.55 20.11 2.40
C PHE A 57 -19.11 19.74 2.05
N VAL A 58 -18.34 20.69 1.51
CA VAL A 58 -16.91 20.49 1.19
C VAL A 58 -16.15 20.05 2.42
N ASN A 59 -16.36 20.69 3.58
CA ASN A 59 -15.70 20.28 4.82
C ASN A 59 -16.06 18.83 5.19
N SER A 60 -17.34 18.47 5.26
CA SER A 60 -17.71 17.14 5.73
C SER A 60 -17.30 16.03 4.74
N LYS A 61 -17.47 16.26 3.43
CA LYS A 61 -17.23 15.23 2.42
C LYS A 61 -15.78 15.15 1.96
N MET A 62 -15.07 16.27 1.86
CA MET A 62 -13.64 16.21 1.54
C MET A 62 -12.85 15.61 2.70
N GLU A 63 -13.23 15.86 3.96
CA GLU A 63 -12.58 15.23 5.11
C GLU A 63 -12.81 13.71 5.13
N GLU A 64 -14.06 13.26 4.89
CA GLU A 64 -14.37 11.83 4.70
C GLU A 64 -13.56 11.21 3.55
N MET A 65 -13.46 11.91 2.41
CA MET A 65 -12.70 11.46 1.25
C MET A 65 -11.21 11.38 1.54
N VAL A 66 -10.62 12.41 2.16
CA VAL A 66 -9.18 12.43 2.52
C VAL A 66 -8.85 11.27 3.44
N ASN A 67 -9.64 11.04 4.48
CA ASN A 67 -9.45 9.92 5.40
C ASN A 67 -9.57 8.56 4.67
N SER A 68 -10.53 8.43 3.76
CA SER A 68 -10.69 7.19 2.98
C SER A 68 -9.54 6.97 2.02
N MET A 69 -9.02 8.03 1.39
CA MET A 69 -7.87 7.92 0.50
C MET A 69 -6.63 7.48 1.24
N ASP A 70 -6.38 8.09 2.38
CA ASP A 70 -5.29 7.77 3.28
C ASP A 70 -5.24 6.25 3.58
N GLU A 71 -6.39 5.62 3.85
CA GLU A 71 -6.51 4.17 4.00
C GLU A 71 -6.24 3.40 2.70
N LEU A 72 -6.74 3.89 1.56
CA LEU A 72 -6.52 3.29 0.25
C LEU A 72 -5.05 3.36 -0.20
N ILE A 73 -4.34 4.42 0.16
CA ILE A 73 -2.91 4.59 -0.12
C ILE A 73 -2.11 3.48 0.56
N VAL A 74 -2.39 3.20 1.84
CA VAL A 74 -1.75 2.10 2.58
C VAL A 74 -2.02 0.76 1.91
N LEU A 75 -3.29 0.50 1.56
CA LEU A 75 -3.66 -0.74 0.87
C LEU A 75 -2.94 -0.89 -0.47
N GLY A 76 -2.83 0.20 -1.23
CA GLY A 76 -2.11 0.24 -2.50
C GLY A 76 -0.61 -0.04 -2.35
N LEU A 77 0.06 0.69 -1.46
CA LEU A 77 1.50 0.52 -1.20
C LEU A 77 1.84 -0.90 -0.75
N VAL A 78 1.06 -1.47 0.18
CA VAL A 78 1.27 -2.84 0.66
C VAL A 78 1.00 -3.84 -0.47
N SER A 79 -0.01 -3.62 -1.31
CA SER A 79 -0.29 -4.50 -2.46
C SER A 79 0.84 -4.50 -3.48
N ASP A 80 1.44 -3.34 -3.78
CA ASP A 80 2.55 -3.29 -4.71
C ASP A 80 3.84 -3.85 -4.12
N PHE A 81 4.09 -3.63 -2.83
CA PHE A 81 5.14 -4.36 -2.09
C PHE A 81 4.95 -5.87 -2.22
N GLU A 82 3.77 -6.40 -1.95
CA GLU A 82 3.47 -7.83 -2.10
C GLU A 82 3.81 -8.34 -3.50
N LYS A 83 3.39 -7.61 -4.55
CA LYS A 83 3.71 -7.98 -5.94
C LYS A 83 5.22 -8.06 -6.19
N ILE A 84 5.98 -7.06 -5.73
CA ILE A 84 7.45 -7.06 -5.86
C ILE A 84 8.06 -8.28 -5.17
N VAL A 85 7.60 -8.60 -3.96
CA VAL A 85 8.08 -9.77 -3.21
C VAL A 85 7.73 -11.07 -3.94
N PHE A 86 6.51 -11.21 -4.46
CA PHE A 86 6.12 -12.40 -5.22
C PHE A 86 6.91 -12.54 -6.50
N ASP A 87 7.09 -11.47 -7.26
CA ASP A 87 7.88 -11.49 -8.49
C ASP A 87 9.32 -11.95 -8.20
N ARG A 88 9.94 -11.48 -7.10
CA ARG A 88 11.28 -11.93 -6.66
C ARG A 88 11.30 -13.38 -6.19
N LEU A 89 10.32 -13.80 -5.39
CA LEU A 89 10.24 -15.17 -4.86
C LEU A 89 9.93 -16.21 -5.94
N GLU A 90 9.06 -15.90 -6.90
CA GLU A 90 8.78 -16.77 -8.05
C GLU A 90 10.03 -16.93 -8.92
N ASN A 91 10.76 -15.84 -9.18
CA ASN A 91 12.05 -15.91 -9.87
C ASN A 91 13.05 -16.79 -9.11
N ALA A 92 13.22 -16.56 -7.80
CA ALA A 92 14.10 -17.36 -6.96
C ALA A 92 13.68 -18.84 -6.89
N SER A 93 12.38 -19.13 -6.79
CA SER A 93 11.83 -20.49 -6.79
C SER A 93 12.04 -21.18 -8.14
N GLY A 94 11.86 -20.46 -9.25
CA GLY A 94 12.17 -20.93 -10.59
C GLY A 94 13.64 -21.30 -10.75
N GLU A 95 14.54 -20.43 -10.29
CA GLU A 95 15.99 -20.66 -10.29
C GLU A 95 16.40 -21.82 -9.38
N ILE A 96 15.87 -21.89 -8.15
CA ILE A 96 16.12 -22.99 -7.22
C ILE A 96 15.57 -24.30 -7.79
N SER A 97 14.36 -24.32 -8.35
CA SER A 97 13.78 -25.49 -8.99
C SER A 97 14.64 -25.95 -10.17
N LYS A 98 15.17 -25.01 -10.97
CA LYS A 98 16.10 -25.30 -12.05
C LYS A 98 17.40 -25.91 -11.53
N ILE A 99 18.05 -25.30 -10.53
CA ILE A 99 19.27 -25.80 -9.90
C ILE A 99 19.04 -27.19 -9.27
N VAL A 100 17.93 -27.39 -8.58
CA VAL A 100 17.58 -28.68 -7.97
C VAL A 100 17.35 -29.74 -9.06
N LYS A 101 16.58 -29.44 -10.12
CA LYS A 101 16.38 -30.37 -11.24
C LYS A 101 17.67 -30.71 -11.98
N GLU A 102 18.54 -29.73 -12.17
CA GLU A 102 19.81 -29.89 -12.89
C GLU A 102 20.87 -30.62 -12.05
N LYS A 103 20.99 -30.30 -10.75
CA LYS A 103 22.09 -30.76 -9.90
C LYS A 103 21.70 -31.83 -8.87
N TYR A 104 20.43 -31.98 -8.53
CA TYR A 104 19.96 -32.84 -7.43
C TYR A 104 18.74 -33.70 -7.83
N LYS A 105 18.99 -34.91 -8.33
CA LYS A 105 17.92 -35.86 -8.75
C LYS A 105 17.29 -36.66 -7.59
N GLY A 106 17.83 -36.57 -6.37
CA GLY A 106 17.41 -37.35 -5.20
C GLY A 106 16.67 -36.55 -4.11
N VAL A 107 15.81 -37.24 -3.35
CA VAL A 107 15.11 -36.72 -2.14
C VAL A 107 16.15 -36.38 -1.04
N PRO A 108 16.01 -35.32 -0.22
CA PRO A 108 14.80 -34.49 0.01
C PRO A 108 14.70 -33.21 -0.82
N PHE A 109 15.71 -32.87 -1.62
CA PHE A 109 15.76 -31.57 -2.30
C PHE A 109 14.68 -31.39 -3.37
N ASN A 110 14.25 -32.47 -4.05
CA ASN A 110 13.13 -32.46 -5.00
C ASN A 110 11.75 -32.23 -4.32
N LYS A 111 11.65 -32.27 -2.98
CA LYS A 111 10.40 -31.94 -2.26
C LYS A 111 10.28 -30.46 -1.91
N PHE A 112 11.38 -29.75 -1.65
CA PHE A 112 11.36 -28.36 -1.19
C PHE A 112 10.80 -27.37 -2.22
N SER A 113 10.89 -27.65 -3.53
CA SER A 113 10.28 -26.80 -4.56
C SER A 113 8.75 -26.82 -4.53
N LEU A 114 8.12 -27.72 -3.76
CA LEU A 114 6.67 -27.83 -3.63
C LEU A 114 6.09 -26.90 -2.54
N ASP A 115 6.94 -26.32 -1.69
CA ASP A 115 6.53 -25.42 -0.60
C ASP A 115 6.55 -23.94 -0.99
N PHE A 116 7.02 -23.61 -2.20
CA PHE A 116 6.94 -22.26 -2.73
C PHE A 116 5.58 -22.02 -3.40
N VAL A 117 4.88 -21.00 -2.88
CA VAL A 117 3.65 -20.30 -3.33
C VAL A 117 3.09 -20.82 -4.66
N LYS A 118 1.94 -21.48 -4.62
CA LYS A 118 1.35 -22.15 -5.81
C LYS A 118 0.08 -21.53 -6.35
N THR A 119 -0.59 -20.61 -5.64
CA THR A 119 -1.88 -20.07 -6.13
C THR A 119 -2.18 -18.62 -5.75
N ALA A 120 -3.02 -17.99 -6.59
CA ALA A 120 -3.55 -16.63 -6.40
C ALA A 120 -4.53 -16.48 -5.20
N LYS A 121 -4.92 -17.58 -4.53
CA LYS A 121 -5.94 -17.60 -3.45
C LYS A 121 -5.40 -17.44 -2.03
N GLU A 122 -4.10 -17.34 -1.81
CA GLU A 122 -3.54 -17.22 -0.45
C GLU A 122 -3.69 -15.77 0.05
N ILE A 123 -4.90 -15.32 0.34
CA ILE A 123 -5.17 -13.97 0.90
C ILE A 123 -4.54 -13.78 2.32
N ASP A 124 -3.90 -14.80 2.88
CA ASP A 124 -3.02 -14.77 4.07
C ASP A 124 -1.53 -14.39 3.77
N LYS A 125 -1.23 -13.87 2.58
CA LYS A 125 0.14 -13.71 2.04
C LYS A 125 1.10 -12.82 2.84
N LEU A 126 0.65 -11.72 3.46
CA LEU A 126 1.58 -10.79 4.11
C LEU A 126 2.08 -11.28 5.47
N SER A 127 1.27 -12.04 6.21
CA SER A 127 1.73 -12.70 7.44
C SER A 127 2.77 -13.78 7.11
N VAL A 128 2.61 -14.47 5.98
CA VAL A 128 3.59 -15.42 5.44
C VAL A 128 4.87 -14.71 5.01
N ILE A 129 4.78 -13.63 4.21
CA ILE A 129 5.91 -12.78 3.81
C ILE A 129 6.68 -12.31 5.07
N LYS A 130 5.95 -11.79 6.06
CA LYS A 130 6.51 -11.41 7.37
C LYS A 130 7.24 -12.56 8.03
N SER A 131 6.63 -13.74 8.14
CA SER A 131 7.26 -14.90 8.78
C SER A 131 8.55 -15.36 8.07
N ILE A 132 8.62 -15.23 6.75
CA ILE A 132 9.78 -15.62 5.94
C ILE A 132 10.93 -14.62 6.09
N ILE A 133 10.61 -13.32 6.11
CA ILE A 133 11.63 -12.27 6.02
C ILE A 133 12.05 -11.76 7.39
N SER A 134 11.16 -11.75 8.40
CA SER A 134 11.44 -11.23 9.74
C SER A 134 12.75 -11.76 10.38
N PRO A 135 13.17 -13.03 10.21
CA PRO A 135 14.45 -13.50 10.75
C PRO A 135 15.69 -12.81 10.17
N LYS A 136 15.58 -12.17 8.99
CA LYS A 136 16.67 -11.47 8.30
C LYS A 136 16.69 -9.97 8.58
N LEU A 137 15.64 -9.42 9.19
CA LEU A 137 15.49 -8.00 9.42
C LEU A 137 16.06 -7.59 10.78
N PRO A 138 16.60 -6.36 10.91
CA PRO A 138 16.87 -5.75 12.20
C PRO A 138 15.60 -5.71 13.06
N ALA A 139 15.74 -5.88 14.39
CA ALA A 139 14.59 -5.97 15.30
C ALA A 139 13.63 -4.78 15.18
N GLU A 140 14.16 -3.56 15.06
CA GLU A 140 13.35 -2.34 14.87
C GLU A 140 12.52 -2.39 13.58
N LEU A 141 13.10 -2.90 12.48
CA LEU A 141 12.41 -3.02 11.20
C LEU A 141 11.35 -4.14 11.24
N VAL A 142 11.58 -5.21 12.02
CA VAL A 142 10.56 -6.24 12.28
C VAL A 142 9.34 -5.65 12.97
N GLU A 143 9.54 -4.79 13.98
CA GLU A 143 8.45 -4.15 14.72
C GLU A 143 7.65 -3.19 13.82
N LYS A 144 8.34 -2.32 13.08
CA LYS A 144 7.69 -1.42 12.11
C LYS A 144 6.92 -2.19 11.05
N PHE A 145 7.53 -3.22 10.47
CA PHE A 145 6.87 -4.04 9.46
C PHE A 145 5.68 -4.81 10.05
N ALA A 146 5.78 -5.29 11.28
CA ALA A 146 4.67 -5.92 11.99
C ALA A 146 3.48 -4.96 12.15
N GLU A 147 3.74 -3.70 12.50
CA GLU A 147 2.71 -2.67 12.63
C GLU A 147 2.03 -2.38 11.29
N VAL A 148 2.80 -2.27 10.19
CA VAL A 148 2.26 -2.10 8.83
C VAL A 148 1.33 -3.27 8.46
N VAL A 149 1.73 -4.50 8.74
CA VAL A 149 0.91 -5.70 8.49
C VAL A 149 -0.40 -5.65 9.27
N GLU A 150 -0.35 -5.34 10.57
CA GLU A 150 -1.54 -5.26 11.42
C GLU A 150 -2.48 -4.14 10.99
N PHE A 151 -1.94 -2.99 10.59
CA PHE A 151 -2.74 -1.88 10.11
C PHE A 151 -3.40 -2.18 8.78
N ARG A 152 -2.68 -2.80 7.83
CA ARG A 152 -3.29 -3.28 6.59
C ARG A 152 -4.42 -4.25 6.85
N ASN A 153 -4.21 -5.25 7.71
CA ASN A 153 -5.23 -6.24 8.07
C ASN A 153 -6.47 -5.57 8.66
N ARG A 154 -6.26 -4.55 9.51
CA ARG A 154 -7.34 -3.72 10.03
C ARG A 154 -8.16 -3.06 8.93
N LEU A 155 -7.50 -2.40 7.98
CA LEU A 155 -8.17 -1.71 6.87
C LEU A 155 -8.92 -2.69 5.95
N ALA A 156 -8.27 -3.78 5.55
CA ALA A 156 -8.84 -4.79 4.66
C ALA A 156 -10.11 -5.48 5.21
N HIS A 157 -10.22 -5.57 6.54
CA HIS A 157 -11.40 -6.15 7.20
C HIS A 157 -12.39 -5.10 7.73
N GLY A 158 -12.38 -3.88 7.19
CA GLY A 158 -13.32 -2.83 7.58
C GLY A 158 -13.20 -2.44 9.05
N LYS A 159 -11.97 -2.37 9.57
CA LYS A 159 -11.62 -1.94 10.93
C LYS A 159 -12.07 -2.88 12.06
N ARG A 160 -12.45 -4.12 11.73
CA ARG A 160 -12.91 -5.14 12.69
C ARG A 160 -11.78 -5.88 13.41
N PHE A 161 -10.63 -6.02 12.75
CA PHE A 161 -9.46 -6.75 13.25
C PHE A 161 -8.21 -5.85 13.22
N GLY A 162 -7.07 -6.30 13.74
CA GLY A 162 -5.79 -5.56 13.73
C GLY A 162 -5.78 -4.27 14.56
N LYS A 163 -4.66 -3.54 14.51
CA LYS A 163 -4.43 -2.29 15.27
C LYS A 163 -4.29 -1.09 14.36
N GLN A 164 -4.69 0.08 14.87
CA GLN A 164 -4.37 1.35 14.23
C GLN A 164 -2.84 1.55 14.27
N SER A 165 -2.25 1.99 13.16
CA SER A 165 -0.83 2.36 13.15
C SER A 165 -0.63 3.78 13.66
N MET A 166 0.49 4.00 14.34
CA MET A 166 1.03 5.31 14.69
C MET A 166 1.96 5.85 13.60
N LEU A 167 2.34 5.02 12.62
CA LEU A 167 3.17 5.41 11.48
C LEU A 167 2.37 6.25 10.49
N THR A 168 3.04 7.25 9.92
CA THR A 168 2.59 8.01 8.77
C THR A 168 2.72 7.22 7.47
N TYR A 169 2.04 7.62 6.40
CA TYR A 169 2.16 6.95 5.09
C TYR A 169 3.59 6.97 4.54
N ASP A 170 4.33 8.03 4.83
CA ASP A 170 5.74 8.18 4.45
C ASP A 170 6.60 7.14 5.16
N GLU A 171 6.39 6.96 6.47
CA GLU A 171 7.08 5.93 7.25
C GLU A 171 6.67 4.52 6.84
N ILE A 172 5.40 4.31 6.45
CA ILE A 172 4.92 3.03 5.91
C ILE A 172 5.63 2.73 4.58
N ALA A 173 5.69 3.70 3.66
CA ALA A 173 6.37 3.54 2.38
C ALA A 173 7.87 3.22 2.57
N GLN A 174 8.55 3.98 3.44
CA GLN A 174 9.95 3.73 3.76
C GLN A 174 10.16 2.35 4.40
N THR A 175 9.30 1.97 5.35
CA THR A 175 9.38 0.65 6.01
C THR A 175 9.26 -0.48 4.98
N LEU A 176 8.34 -0.37 4.02
CA LEU A 176 8.18 -1.37 2.96
C LEU A 176 9.41 -1.43 2.05
N ASP A 177 9.97 -0.27 1.66
CA ASP A 177 11.18 -0.19 0.83
C ASP A 177 12.43 -0.72 1.55
N ASP A 178 12.59 -0.39 2.83
CA ASP A 178 13.66 -0.91 3.68
C ASP A 178 13.59 -2.43 3.75
N VAL A 179 12.39 -3.02 3.89
CA VAL A 179 12.21 -4.48 3.86
C VAL A 179 12.59 -5.06 2.50
N LEU A 180 12.29 -4.40 1.38
CA LEU A 180 12.69 -4.84 0.04
C LEU A 180 14.21 -4.93 -0.13
N ASN A 181 15.01 -4.17 0.63
CA ASN A 181 16.47 -4.25 0.58
C ASN A 181 17.03 -5.57 1.18
N PHE A 182 16.21 -6.36 1.86
CA PHE A 182 16.59 -7.66 2.45
C PHE A 182 16.01 -8.87 1.70
N ILE A 183 15.37 -8.64 0.55
CA ILE A 183 14.72 -9.67 -0.29
C ILE A 183 15.45 -9.78 -1.62
#